data_AF-A0A530BZF3-F1
#
_entry.id   AF-A0A530BZF3-F1
#
_cell.length_a   1.000
_cell.length_b   1.000
_cell.length_c   1.000
_cell.angle_alpha   90.00
_cell.angle_beta   90.00
_cell.angle_gamma   90.00
#
_symmetry.space_group_name_H-M   'P 1'
#
loop_
_entity.id
_entity.type
_entity.pdbx_description
1 polymer ?
#
loop_
_entity_poly.entity_id
_entity_poly.type
_entity_poly.pdbx_seq_one_letter_code
_entity_poly.pdbx_strand_id
1 'polypeptide(L)'
;VFCGLIPVDAADFEDLRAAVGKLRLNDASFSYEMETSAALGFGFRCGFLGLLHLEIIQERLEREFNLDLIATAPSVVYRMNLIDGTVKELHNPADMPDVVKIASIEEPWIRATILTPDDYLGGILKLCQDRRGIQADLSYVGKRAMLTYDLPLNEVVFDFYDRLKSISKGYASFDYHLTDYREGDLVKMSILVNDEPVDALSMLVHRSAAEKRGRAMCEKLKELIPQHLFKIPIQAAIGGRIIARETVSALRKDVTAKCYGGDVTRKRKLLDKQKEGKKRMRQFGKVDIPQEAFIQALKMGD
;
A
#
# COMPACT_ATOMS: atom_id res chain seq x y z
N VAL A 1 -0.29 15.67 -0.80
CA VAL A 1 -0.15 14.22 -0.47
C VAL A 1 -0.76 13.99 0.89
N PHE A 2 -1.50 12.90 1.09
CA PHE A 2 -2.04 12.55 2.41
C PHE A 2 -1.36 11.30 2.94
N CYS A 3 -1.17 11.21 4.26
CA CYS A 3 -0.68 10.02 4.92
C CYS A 3 -1.31 9.94 6.31
N GLY A 4 -1.80 8.76 6.70
CA GLY A 4 -2.18 8.48 8.07
C GLY A 4 -0.94 8.26 8.93
N LEU A 5 -0.79 9.05 9.99
CA LEU A 5 0.19 8.88 11.06
C LEU A 5 -0.51 8.25 12.27
N ILE A 6 -0.01 7.11 12.70
CA ILE A 6 -0.59 6.31 13.78
C ILE A 6 0.52 5.96 14.76
N PRO A 7 0.33 6.13 16.08
CA PRO A 7 1.35 5.75 17.04
C PRO A 7 1.47 4.22 17.14
N VAL A 8 2.67 3.73 17.42
CA VAL A 8 2.90 2.28 17.65
C VAL A 8 2.15 1.83 18.91
N ASP A 9 2.20 2.63 19.99
CA ASP A 9 1.42 2.42 21.20
C ASP A 9 0.16 3.31 21.20
N ALA A 10 -0.99 2.72 21.50
CA ALA A 10 -2.24 3.44 21.62
C ALA A 10 -2.25 4.43 22.80
N ALA A 11 -1.40 4.23 23.81
CA ALA A 11 -1.26 5.14 24.94
C ALA A 11 -0.74 6.53 24.51
N ASP A 12 0.10 6.58 23.47
CA ASP A 12 0.76 7.81 23.00
C ASP A 12 -0.15 8.65 22.09
N PHE A 13 -1.41 8.27 21.90
CA PHE A 13 -2.33 8.99 21.02
C PHE A 13 -2.61 10.43 21.47
N GLU A 14 -2.77 10.65 22.78
CA GLU A 14 -2.97 12.01 23.31
C GLU A 14 -1.71 12.88 23.14
N ASP A 15 -0.53 12.28 23.28
CA ASP A 15 0.74 12.97 23.05
C ASP A 15 0.93 13.30 21.56
N LEU A 16 0.56 12.37 20.66
CA LEU A 16 0.53 12.62 19.22
C LEU A 16 -0.43 13.76 18.87
N ARG A 17 -1.62 13.78 19.46
CA ARG A 17 -2.60 14.86 19.25
C ARG A 17 -2.04 16.22 19.66
N ALA A 18 -1.38 16.28 20.82
CA ALA A 18 -0.76 17.50 21.31
C ALA A 18 0.42 17.94 20.42
N ALA A 19 1.24 16.99 19.97
CA ALA A 19 2.40 17.24 19.10
C ALA A 19 1.98 17.77 17.72
N VAL A 20 1.01 17.11 17.07
CA VAL A 20 0.42 17.51 15.79
C VAL A 20 -0.22 18.90 15.88
N GLY A 21 -0.93 19.18 16.99
CA GLY A 21 -1.48 20.50 17.27
C GLY A 21 -0.41 21.60 17.39
N LYS A 22 0.70 21.33 18.08
CA LYS A 22 1.83 22.26 18.18
C LYS A 22 2.54 22.47 16.84
N LEU A 23 2.73 21.42 16.05
CA LEU A 23 3.33 21.49 14.71
C LEU A 23 2.49 22.35 13.76
N ARG A 24 1.16 22.21 13.82
CA ARG A 24 0.22 23.01 13.02
C ARG A 24 0.33 24.51 13.27
N LEU A 25 0.68 24.93 14.50
CA LEU A 25 0.87 26.35 14.81
C LEU A 25 2.10 26.94 14.12
N ASN A 26 3.11 26.10 13.86
CA ASN A 26 4.36 26.50 13.21
C ASN A 26 4.28 26.37 11.67
N ASP A 27 3.55 25.36 11.17
CA ASP A 27 3.43 25.08 9.74
C ASP A 27 1.99 25.31 9.21
N ALA A 28 1.83 26.37 8.41
CA ALA A 28 0.57 26.76 7.80
C ALA A 28 0.11 25.79 6.68
N SER A 29 1.00 25.00 6.12
CA SER A 29 0.73 24.07 5.02
C SER A 29 0.37 22.66 5.47
N PHE A 30 0.74 22.29 6.70
CA PHE A 30 0.35 21.03 7.33
C PHE A 30 -1.14 21.05 7.69
N SER A 31 -1.88 20.02 7.32
CA SER A 31 -3.28 19.82 7.75
C SER A 31 -3.42 18.47 8.41
N TYR A 32 -4.35 18.34 9.36
CA TYR A 32 -4.59 17.05 10.00
C TYR A 32 -6.07 16.89 10.35
N GLU A 33 -6.53 15.65 10.26
CA GLU A 33 -7.88 15.24 10.65
C GLU A 33 -7.78 13.92 11.40
N MET A 34 -8.68 13.69 12.36
CA MET A 34 -8.67 12.44 13.12
C MET A 34 -9.20 11.30 12.25
N GLU A 35 -8.49 10.18 12.20
CA GLU A 35 -8.88 8.99 11.44
C GLU A 35 -8.79 7.75 12.33
N THR A 36 -9.75 6.84 12.17
CA THR A 36 -9.78 5.56 12.89
C THR A 36 -9.54 4.43 11.91
N SER A 37 -8.49 3.64 12.14
CA SER A 37 -8.20 2.44 11.36
C SER A 37 -8.58 1.19 12.13
N ALA A 38 -9.29 0.26 11.49
CA ALA A 38 -9.72 -0.99 12.11
C ALA A 38 -8.55 -1.87 12.60
N ALA A 39 -7.38 -1.76 11.95
CA ALA A 39 -6.21 -2.60 12.25
C ALA A 39 -5.19 -1.94 13.19
N LEU A 40 -5.06 -0.61 13.12
CA LEU A 40 -3.99 0.14 13.80
C LEU A 40 -4.52 1.08 14.89
N GLY A 41 -5.84 1.22 15.03
CA GLY A 41 -6.45 2.05 16.07
C GLY A 41 -6.59 3.52 15.66
N PHE A 42 -6.46 4.42 16.64
CA PHE A 42 -6.66 5.86 16.45
C PHE A 42 -5.40 6.52 15.90
N GLY A 43 -5.56 7.38 14.89
CA GLY A 43 -4.47 8.18 14.35
C GLY A 43 -4.94 9.47 13.73
N PHE A 44 -4.04 10.10 12.99
CA PHE A 44 -4.32 11.33 12.25
C PHE A 44 -4.05 11.14 10.78
N ARG A 45 -5.02 11.52 9.95
CA ARG A 45 -4.79 11.76 8.54
C ARG A 45 -4.14 13.12 8.37
N CYS A 46 -2.90 13.13 7.93
CA CYS A 46 -2.11 14.33 7.73
C CYS A 46 -1.99 14.66 6.25
N GLY A 47 -2.22 15.93 5.89
CA GLY A 47 -2.01 16.48 4.56
C GLY A 47 -0.71 17.26 4.48
N PHE A 48 0.09 16.94 3.47
CA PHE A 48 1.42 17.48 3.20
C PHE A 48 1.49 18.08 1.80
N LEU A 49 2.38 19.06 1.62
CA LEU A 49 2.68 19.66 0.31
C LEU A 49 3.35 18.66 -0.65
N GLY A 50 4.14 17.73 -0.13
CA GLY A 50 4.87 16.74 -0.92
C GLY A 50 5.55 15.71 -0.03
N LEU A 51 6.35 14.82 -0.63
CA LEU A 51 7.05 13.74 0.07
C LEU A 51 8.09 14.25 1.08
N LEU A 52 8.91 15.22 0.69
CA LEU A 52 9.91 15.81 1.58
C LEU A 52 9.28 16.45 2.83
N HIS A 53 8.13 17.11 2.65
CA HIS A 53 7.40 17.70 3.77
C HIS A 53 6.89 16.62 4.75
N LEU A 54 6.45 15.47 4.22
CA LEU A 54 6.09 14.31 5.06
C LEU A 54 7.29 13.81 5.87
N GLU A 55 8.45 13.61 5.23
CA GLU A 55 9.66 13.13 5.90
C GLU A 55 10.11 14.07 7.03
N ILE A 56 10.12 15.38 6.77
CA ILE A 56 10.50 16.38 7.77
C ILE A 56 9.53 16.35 8.96
N ILE A 57 8.22 16.30 8.72
CA ILE A 57 7.25 16.27 9.82
C ILE A 57 7.35 14.98 10.62
N GLN A 58 7.54 13.85 9.95
CA GLN A 58 7.74 12.57 10.62
C GLN A 58 8.99 12.61 11.51
N GLU A 59 10.13 13.05 10.97
CA GLU A 59 11.39 13.13 11.71
C GLU A 59 11.31 14.11 12.88
N ARG A 60 10.56 15.21 12.73
CA ARG A 60 10.30 16.15 13.83
C ARG A 60 9.43 15.54 14.91
N LEU A 61 8.38 14.80 14.56
CA LEU A 61 7.53 14.11 15.54
C LEU A 61 8.33 13.06 16.33
N GLU A 62 9.16 12.28 15.64
CA GLU A 62 10.02 11.27 16.26
C GLU A 62 11.09 11.91 17.17
N ARG A 63 11.77 12.98 16.73
CA ARG A 63 12.87 13.58 17.49
C ARG A 63 12.46 14.60 18.54
N GLU A 64 11.53 15.50 18.23
CA GLU A 64 11.14 16.59 19.14
C GLU A 64 10.16 16.11 20.22
N PHE A 65 9.31 15.13 19.90
CA PHE A 65 8.26 14.65 20.79
C PHE A 65 8.49 13.21 21.26
N ASN A 66 9.55 12.53 20.80
CA ASN A 66 9.89 11.15 21.17
C ASN A 66 8.73 10.17 20.97
N LEU A 67 8.03 10.32 19.83
CA LEU A 67 6.90 9.48 19.45
C LEU A 67 7.32 8.47 18.39
N ASP A 68 7.08 7.19 18.66
CA ASP A 68 7.26 6.14 17.66
C ASP A 68 6.00 6.05 16.78
N LEU A 69 6.15 6.43 15.51
CA LEU A 69 5.04 6.55 14.57
C LEU A 69 5.12 5.55 13.41
N ILE A 70 3.94 5.14 12.97
CA ILE A 70 3.71 4.36 11.76
C ILE A 70 3.08 5.31 10.74
N ALA A 71 3.84 5.62 9.69
CA ALA A 71 3.31 6.27 8.50
C ALA A 71 2.69 5.21 7.58
N THR A 72 1.41 5.38 7.26
CA THR A 72 0.71 4.56 6.25
C THR A 72 1.17 4.94 4.84
N ALA A 73 0.86 4.08 3.87
CA ALA A 73 1.17 4.37 2.48
C ALA A 73 0.52 5.71 2.06
N PRO A 74 1.29 6.67 1.54
CA PRO A 74 0.77 7.97 1.17
C PRO A 74 -0.27 7.83 0.04
N SER A 75 -1.41 8.51 0.21
CA SER A 75 -2.52 8.51 -0.73
C SER A 75 -2.70 9.85 -1.43
N VAL A 76 -3.35 9.81 -2.59
CA VAL A 76 -3.79 10.98 -3.34
C VAL A 76 -5.29 11.12 -3.24
N VAL A 77 -5.79 12.34 -3.45
CA VAL A 77 -7.22 12.61 -3.50
C VAL A 77 -7.72 12.31 -4.90
N TYR A 78 -8.67 11.38 -5.01
CA TYR A 78 -9.36 11.08 -6.25
C TYR A 78 -10.66 11.88 -6.32
N ARG A 79 -11.07 12.29 -7.52
CA ARG A 79 -12.40 12.84 -7.75
C ARG A 79 -13.27 11.76 -8.37
N MET A 80 -14.38 11.45 -7.71
CA MET A 80 -15.33 10.45 -8.16
C MET A 80 -16.57 11.15 -8.69
N ASN A 81 -16.82 10.96 -9.98
CA ASN A 81 -18.06 11.40 -10.60
C ASN A 81 -19.09 10.28 -10.42
N LEU A 82 -20.12 10.54 -9.61
CA LEU A 82 -21.22 9.60 -9.41
C LEU A 82 -22.23 9.70 -10.57
N ILE A 83 -23.00 8.63 -10.78
CA ILE A 83 -24.06 8.62 -11.80
C ILE A 83 -25.11 9.71 -11.56
N ASP A 84 -25.31 10.08 -10.29
CA ASP A 84 -26.23 11.14 -9.88
C ASP A 84 -25.72 12.56 -10.23
N GLY A 85 -24.53 12.67 -10.84
CA GLY A 85 -23.90 13.94 -11.25
C GLY A 85 -23.13 14.66 -10.13
N THR A 86 -23.13 14.11 -8.91
CA THR A 86 -22.36 14.66 -7.78
C THR A 86 -20.90 14.24 -7.86
N VAL A 87 -19.98 15.20 -7.68
CA VAL A 87 -18.55 14.95 -7.54
C VAL A 87 -18.22 14.74 -6.07
N LYS A 88 -17.66 13.58 -5.73
CA LYS A 88 -17.18 13.27 -4.37
C LYS A 88 -15.67 13.14 -4.37
N GLU A 89 -15.01 13.83 -3.45
CA GLU A 89 -13.58 13.63 -3.21
C GLU A 89 -13.37 12.39 -2.34
N LEU A 90 -12.58 11.46 -2.85
CA LEU A 90 -12.23 10.22 -2.16
C LEU A 90 -10.81 10.34 -1.61
N HIS A 91 -10.72 10.24 -0.29
CA HIS A 91 -9.45 10.28 0.43
C HIS A 91 -8.95 8.87 0.81
N ASN A 92 -9.86 8.00 1.23
CA ASN A 92 -9.57 6.63 1.64
C ASN A 92 -10.27 5.64 0.68
N PRO A 93 -9.55 4.65 0.11
CA PRO A 93 -10.17 3.58 -0.68
C PRO A 93 -11.29 2.81 0.05
N ALA A 94 -11.29 2.78 1.39
CA ALA A 94 -12.33 2.13 2.18
C ALA A 94 -13.71 2.78 1.98
N ASP A 95 -13.77 4.12 1.92
CA ASP A 95 -15.00 4.92 1.81
C ASP A 95 -15.60 4.97 0.40
N MET A 96 -15.02 4.19 -0.51
CA MET A 96 -15.45 4.10 -1.90
C MET A 96 -16.86 3.48 -1.96
N PRO A 97 -17.86 4.18 -2.53
CA PRO A 97 -19.19 3.63 -2.71
C PRO A 97 -19.19 2.46 -3.69
N ASP A 98 -20.28 1.69 -3.71
CA ASP A 98 -20.44 0.58 -4.65
C ASP A 98 -20.13 0.99 -6.09
N VAL A 99 -19.41 0.12 -6.80
CA VAL A 99 -18.93 0.37 -8.18
C VAL A 99 -20.08 0.74 -9.13
N VAL A 100 -21.29 0.27 -8.84
CA VAL A 100 -22.50 0.55 -9.63
C VAL A 100 -22.88 2.03 -9.60
N LYS A 101 -22.50 2.80 -8.58
CA LYS A 101 -22.86 4.23 -8.45
C LYS A 101 -21.83 5.16 -9.10
N ILE A 102 -20.72 4.62 -9.61
CA ILE A 102 -19.57 5.37 -10.09
C ILE A 102 -19.66 5.48 -11.61
N ALA A 103 -19.63 6.70 -12.14
CA ALA A 103 -19.55 6.94 -13.58
C ALA A 103 -18.08 7.00 -14.03
N SER A 104 -17.26 7.83 -13.40
CA SER A 104 -15.82 7.92 -13.67
C SER A 104 -15.02 8.27 -12.42
N ILE A 105 -13.74 7.90 -12.43
CA ILE A 105 -12.77 8.23 -11.38
C ILE A 105 -11.65 9.02 -12.03
N GLU A 106 -11.42 10.22 -11.54
CA GLU A 106 -10.33 11.07 -11.97
C GLU A 106 -9.19 11.00 -10.96
N GLU A 107 -7.97 10.80 -11.47
CA GLU A 107 -6.74 10.91 -10.70
C GLU A 107 -6.03 12.24 -10.99
N PRO A 108 -5.30 12.80 -10.00
CA PRO A 108 -4.49 13.98 -10.23
C PRO A 108 -3.24 13.62 -11.05
N TRP A 109 -2.99 14.40 -12.10
CA TRP A 109 -1.77 14.30 -12.91
C TRP A 109 -0.79 15.41 -12.57
N ILE A 110 0.49 15.08 -12.68
CA ILE A 110 1.59 16.03 -12.55
C ILE A 110 2.37 16.10 -13.85
N ARG A 111 2.96 17.25 -14.08
CA ARG A 111 4.03 17.39 -15.06
C ARG A 111 5.35 17.44 -14.32
N ALA A 112 6.13 16.38 -14.50
CA ALA A 112 7.43 16.19 -13.92
C ALA A 112 8.52 16.65 -14.89
N THR A 113 9.49 17.39 -14.38
CA THR A 113 10.72 17.75 -15.05
C THR A 113 11.88 16.99 -14.40
N ILE A 114 12.55 16.14 -15.17
CA ILE A 114 13.71 15.37 -14.72
C ILE A 114 14.95 15.84 -15.47
N LEU A 115 15.98 16.27 -14.75
CA LEU A 115 17.30 16.54 -15.35
C LEU A 115 18.28 15.45 -14.95
N THR A 116 18.96 14.88 -15.93
CA THR A 116 19.91 13.78 -15.74
C THR A 116 21.04 13.83 -16.75
N PRO A 117 22.25 13.32 -16.43
CA PRO A 117 23.25 12.97 -17.44
C PRO A 117 22.74 11.91 -18.41
N ASP A 118 23.26 11.92 -19.65
CA ASP A 118 22.84 11.02 -20.74
C ASP A 118 23.06 9.53 -20.41
N ASP A 119 24.11 9.21 -19.63
CA ASP A 119 24.45 7.85 -19.22
C ASP A 119 23.31 7.10 -18.51
N TYR A 120 22.41 7.82 -17.83
CA TYR A 120 21.31 7.25 -17.05
C TYR A 120 19.94 7.38 -17.73
N LEU A 121 19.88 8.01 -18.90
CA LEU A 121 18.64 8.35 -19.61
C LEU A 121 17.76 7.11 -19.85
N GLY A 122 18.35 6.02 -20.36
CA GLY A 122 17.59 4.80 -20.69
C GLY A 122 16.88 4.17 -19.49
N GLY A 123 17.52 4.17 -18.31
CA GLY A 123 16.91 3.64 -17.09
C GLY A 123 15.74 4.50 -16.60
N ILE A 124 15.87 5.82 -16.73
CA ILE A 124 14.85 6.78 -16.31
C ILE A 124 13.64 6.76 -17.25
N LEU A 125 13.86 6.67 -18.56
CA LEU A 125 12.78 6.52 -19.55
C LEU A 125 11.94 5.28 -19.26
N LYS A 126 12.59 4.14 -18.98
CA LYS A 126 11.91 2.90 -18.59
C LYS A 126 11.11 3.07 -17.30
N LEU A 127 11.68 3.71 -16.28
CA LEU A 127 10.97 4.00 -15.03
C LEU A 127 9.72 4.84 -15.26
N CYS A 128 9.81 5.89 -16.08
CA CYS A 128 8.66 6.74 -16.39
C CYS A 128 7.59 5.97 -17.16
N GLN A 129 7.99 5.10 -18.11
CA GLN A 129 7.07 4.28 -18.87
C GLN A 129 6.35 3.23 -18.00
N ASP A 130 7.07 2.57 -17.10
CA ASP A 130 6.50 1.61 -16.15
C ASP A 130 5.44 2.26 -15.24
N ARG A 131 5.56 3.58 -15.00
CA ARG A 131 4.66 4.40 -14.17
C ARG A 131 3.55 5.09 -14.98
N ARG A 132 3.27 4.62 -16.19
CA ARG A 132 2.26 5.18 -17.12
C ARG A 132 2.54 6.63 -17.54
N GLY A 133 3.80 7.04 -17.53
CA GLY A 133 4.22 8.36 -17.93
C GLY A 133 4.10 8.58 -19.43
N ILE A 134 3.52 9.72 -19.81
CA ILE A 134 3.47 10.19 -21.19
C ILE A 134 4.60 11.19 -21.38
N GLN A 135 5.50 10.90 -22.32
CA GLN A 135 6.57 11.82 -22.65
C GLN A 135 5.99 13.06 -23.33
N ALA A 136 6.22 14.24 -22.74
CA ALA A 136 5.81 15.51 -23.31
C ALA A 136 6.94 16.15 -24.12
N ASP A 137 8.15 16.19 -23.54
CA ASP A 137 9.32 16.76 -24.20
C ASP A 137 10.63 16.06 -23.79
N LEU A 138 11.61 16.11 -24.67
CA LEU A 138 12.99 15.72 -24.40
C LEU A 138 13.91 16.74 -25.07
N SER A 139 14.58 17.53 -24.25
CA SER A 139 15.53 18.55 -24.68
C SER A 139 16.90 18.33 -24.03
N TYR A 140 17.95 18.81 -24.68
CA TYR A 140 19.31 18.73 -24.14
C TYR A 140 19.75 20.11 -23.68
N VAL A 141 20.15 20.20 -22.41
CA VAL A 141 20.75 21.39 -21.82
C VAL A 141 22.23 21.12 -21.63
N GLY A 142 23.01 21.39 -22.68
CA GLY A 142 24.45 21.12 -22.74
C GLY A 142 24.74 19.61 -22.70
N LYS A 143 25.29 19.12 -21.58
CA LYS A 143 25.62 17.69 -21.38
C LYS A 143 24.55 16.91 -20.60
N ARG A 144 23.45 17.56 -20.21
CA ARG A 144 22.36 16.95 -19.44
C ARG A 144 21.10 16.88 -20.30
N ALA A 145 20.41 15.76 -20.24
CA ALA A 145 19.07 15.61 -20.79
C ALA A 145 18.06 16.19 -19.79
N MET A 146 17.13 16.99 -20.31
CA MET A 146 15.95 17.48 -19.60
C MET A 146 14.73 16.77 -20.19
N LEU A 147 14.05 16.01 -19.34
CA LEU A 147 12.87 15.23 -19.67
C LEU A 147 11.66 15.89 -19.05
N THR A 148 10.60 16.06 -19.84
CA THR A 148 9.30 16.48 -19.33
C THR A 148 8.29 15.35 -19.54
N TYR A 149 7.71 14.87 -18.45
CA TYR A 149 6.75 13.76 -18.44
C TYR A 149 5.48 14.16 -17.72
N ASP A 150 4.34 13.80 -18.30
CA ASP A 150 3.06 13.82 -17.61
C ASP A 150 2.88 12.46 -16.92
N LEU A 151 2.79 12.46 -15.59
CA LEU A 151 2.69 11.26 -14.75
C LEU A 151 1.48 11.35 -13.82
N PRO A 152 0.80 10.24 -13.53
CA PRO A 152 -0.22 10.20 -12.49
C PRO A 152 0.45 10.31 -11.11
N LEU A 153 -0.05 11.20 -10.25
CA LEU A 153 0.55 11.47 -8.94
C LEU A 153 0.59 10.20 -8.07
N ASN A 154 -0.43 9.34 -8.15
CA ASN A 154 -0.49 8.09 -7.38
C ASN A 154 0.73 7.17 -7.60
N GLU A 155 1.25 7.12 -8.82
CA GLU A 155 2.42 6.30 -9.18
C GLU A 155 3.74 6.94 -8.77
N VAL A 156 3.76 8.27 -8.60
CA VAL A 156 4.95 9.05 -8.24
C VAL A 156 5.15 9.10 -6.74
N VAL A 157 4.05 9.20 -5.99
CA VAL A 157 4.07 9.25 -4.52
C VAL A 157 4.67 7.97 -3.92
N PHE A 158 4.61 6.85 -4.66
CA PHE A 158 5.13 5.55 -4.23
C PHE A 158 6.44 5.17 -4.92
N ASP A 159 7.57 5.23 -4.20
CA ASP A 159 8.89 4.67 -4.59
C ASP A 159 9.48 5.24 -5.91
N PHE A 160 8.91 6.33 -6.46
CA PHE A 160 9.46 6.93 -7.67
C PHE A 160 10.78 7.66 -7.40
N TYR A 161 10.82 8.44 -6.34
CA TYR A 161 11.99 9.26 -5.99
C TYR A 161 13.20 8.37 -5.65
N ASP A 162 13.00 7.34 -4.83
CA ASP A 162 14.06 6.41 -4.42
C ASP A 162 14.62 5.62 -5.61
N ARG A 163 13.74 5.09 -6.47
CA ARG A 163 14.17 4.43 -7.72
C ARG A 163 14.90 5.37 -8.66
N LEU A 164 14.41 6.60 -8.83
CA LEU A 164 15.05 7.59 -9.68
C LEU A 164 16.47 7.90 -9.17
N LYS A 165 16.63 8.10 -7.85
CA LYS A 165 17.93 8.33 -7.23
C LYS A 165 18.84 7.12 -7.32
N SER A 166 18.33 5.91 -7.12
CA SER A 166 19.10 4.66 -7.24
C SER A 166 19.64 4.45 -8.66
N ILE A 167 18.78 4.55 -9.69
CA ILE A 167 19.17 4.39 -11.10
C ILE A 167 20.21 5.45 -11.52
N SER A 168 20.00 6.68 -11.07
CA SER A 168 20.85 7.81 -11.40
C SER A 168 22.09 7.96 -10.52
N LYS A 169 22.31 7.07 -9.53
CA LYS A 169 23.33 7.23 -8.48
C LYS A 169 23.27 8.60 -7.78
N GLY A 170 22.08 9.20 -7.72
CA GLY A 170 21.82 10.51 -7.11
C GLY A 170 21.92 11.70 -8.06
N TYR A 171 22.38 11.52 -9.31
CA TYR A 171 22.60 12.62 -10.26
C TYR A 171 21.33 13.19 -10.88
N ALA A 172 20.21 12.47 -10.84
CA ALA A 172 18.95 12.97 -11.38
C ALA A 172 18.28 13.95 -10.41
N SER A 173 17.84 15.10 -10.90
CA SER A 173 16.94 16.00 -10.17
C SER A 173 15.51 15.80 -10.65
N PHE A 174 14.56 15.95 -9.74
CA PHE A 174 13.13 15.77 -9.99
C PHE A 174 12.39 17.00 -9.45
N ASP A 175 11.65 17.64 -10.34
CA ASP A 175 10.72 18.72 -10.03
C ASP A 175 9.35 18.37 -10.60
N TYR A 176 8.26 18.78 -9.96
CA TYR A 176 6.93 18.53 -10.48
C TYR A 176 5.95 19.63 -10.11
N HIS A 177 4.97 19.86 -10.98
CA HIS A 177 3.81 20.68 -10.69
C HIS A 177 2.53 19.90 -10.94
N LEU A 178 1.51 20.17 -10.11
CA LEU A 178 0.19 19.63 -10.33
C LEU A 178 -0.40 20.25 -11.60
N THR A 179 -0.96 19.40 -12.45
CA THR A 179 -1.66 19.81 -13.66
C THR A 179 -3.15 19.53 -13.47
N ASP A 180 -3.75 18.75 -14.36
CA ASP A 180 -5.18 18.50 -14.39
C ASP A 180 -5.55 17.18 -13.72
N TYR A 181 -6.84 17.04 -13.42
CA TYR A 181 -7.44 15.75 -13.12
C TYR A 181 -7.81 15.08 -14.43
N ARG A 182 -7.43 13.81 -14.59
CA ARG A 182 -7.79 13.02 -15.78
C ARG A 182 -8.48 11.74 -15.37
N GLU A 183 -9.49 11.34 -16.14
CA GLU A 183 -10.18 10.07 -15.96
C GLU A 183 -9.21 8.89 -16.15
N GLY A 184 -9.25 7.94 -15.23
CA GLY A 184 -8.43 6.73 -15.26
C GLY A 184 -9.23 5.46 -14.97
N ASP A 185 -8.83 4.34 -15.57
CA ASP A 185 -9.40 3.01 -15.29
C ASP A 185 -8.83 2.45 -13.97
N LEU A 186 -9.27 3.07 -12.87
CA LEU A 186 -8.89 2.74 -11.52
C LEU A 186 -9.84 1.70 -10.92
N VAL A 187 -9.26 0.74 -10.21
CA VAL A 187 -9.97 -0.33 -9.53
C VAL A 187 -9.54 -0.40 -8.07
N LYS A 188 -10.49 -0.62 -7.17
CA LYS A 188 -10.21 -0.91 -5.76
C LYS A 188 -9.72 -2.35 -5.65
N MET A 189 -8.45 -2.50 -5.30
CA MET A 189 -7.86 -3.79 -4.93
C MET A 189 -7.98 -3.97 -3.43
N SER A 190 -8.69 -5.01 -3.01
CA SER A 190 -8.79 -5.44 -1.61
C SER A 190 -7.92 -6.67 -1.37
N ILE A 191 -7.35 -6.77 -0.17
CA ILE A 191 -6.66 -7.96 0.29
C ILE A 191 -7.57 -8.71 1.26
N LEU A 192 -7.75 -10.01 1.03
CA LEU A 192 -8.49 -10.90 1.90
C LEU A 192 -7.54 -11.89 2.55
N VAL A 193 -7.64 -12.03 3.86
CA VAL A 193 -6.92 -13.04 4.65
C VAL A 193 -7.95 -13.99 5.23
N ASN A 194 -7.87 -15.26 4.86
CA ASN A 194 -8.87 -16.26 5.25
C ASN A 194 -10.33 -15.85 4.91
N ASP A 195 -10.52 -15.26 3.73
CA ASP A 195 -11.80 -14.74 3.22
C ASP A 195 -12.36 -13.51 3.99
N GLU A 196 -11.61 -12.96 4.96
CA GLU A 196 -11.93 -11.70 5.63
C GLU A 196 -11.18 -10.53 4.94
N PRO A 197 -11.88 -9.49 4.47
CA PRO A 197 -11.24 -8.33 3.87
C PRO A 197 -10.50 -7.50 4.92
N VAL A 198 -9.29 -7.08 4.58
CA VAL A 198 -8.45 -6.23 5.43
C VAL A 198 -8.42 -4.83 4.82
N ASP A 199 -9.28 -3.94 5.32
CA ASP A 199 -9.49 -2.61 4.75
C ASP A 199 -8.22 -1.75 4.75
N ALA A 200 -7.37 -1.89 5.77
CA ALA A 200 -6.12 -1.15 5.91
C ALA A 200 -5.10 -1.42 4.78
N LEU A 201 -5.23 -2.55 4.06
CA LEU A 201 -4.36 -2.91 2.94
C LEU A 201 -5.03 -2.67 1.57
N SER A 202 -6.25 -2.14 1.58
CA SER A 202 -6.97 -1.84 0.33
C SER A 202 -6.38 -0.61 -0.34
N MET A 203 -6.19 -0.69 -1.66
CA MET A 203 -5.57 0.39 -2.44
C MET A 203 -6.27 0.59 -3.77
N LEU A 204 -6.26 1.83 -4.26
CA LEU A 204 -6.69 2.18 -5.61
C LEU A 204 -5.50 2.05 -6.56
N VAL A 205 -5.67 1.19 -7.56
CA VAL A 205 -4.64 0.86 -8.54
C VAL A 205 -5.23 0.90 -9.94
N HIS A 206 -4.39 1.20 -10.93
CA HIS A 206 -4.80 1.07 -12.31
C HIS A 206 -5.00 -0.41 -12.67
N ARG A 207 -6.01 -0.72 -13.49
CA ARG A 207 -6.37 -2.11 -13.84
C ARG A 207 -5.19 -2.92 -14.37
N SER A 208 -4.34 -2.34 -15.21
CA SER A 208 -3.17 -3.03 -15.78
C SER A 208 -2.11 -3.43 -14.74
N ALA A 209 -1.98 -2.65 -13.66
CA ALA A 209 -1.00 -2.89 -12.61
C ALA A 209 -1.54 -3.76 -11.46
N ALA A 210 -2.86 -3.92 -11.38
CA ALA A 210 -3.53 -4.57 -10.26
C ALA A 210 -3.06 -6.02 -10.03
N GLU A 211 -2.89 -6.83 -11.08
CA GLU A 211 -2.44 -8.22 -10.93
C GLU A 211 -1.00 -8.30 -10.39
N LYS A 212 -0.08 -7.52 -10.97
CA LYS A 212 1.33 -7.50 -10.56
C LYS A 212 1.46 -7.05 -9.10
N ARG A 213 0.77 -5.97 -8.73
CA ARG A 213 0.81 -5.41 -7.37
C ARG A 213 0.13 -6.33 -6.36
N GLY A 214 -1.02 -6.91 -6.72
CA GLY A 214 -1.74 -7.87 -5.89
C GLY A 214 -0.92 -9.14 -5.61
N ARG A 215 -0.19 -9.65 -6.60
CA ARG A 215 0.72 -10.80 -6.42
C ARG A 215 1.86 -10.48 -5.46
N ALA A 216 2.55 -9.35 -5.67
CA ALA A 216 3.64 -8.92 -4.80
C ALA A 216 3.18 -8.77 -3.34
N MET A 217 2.02 -8.15 -3.11
CA MET A 217 1.44 -8.03 -1.77
C MET A 217 1.11 -9.40 -1.15
N CYS A 218 0.55 -10.34 -1.92
CA CYS A 218 0.22 -11.69 -1.45
C CYS A 218 1.46 -12.51 -1.09
N GLU A 219 2.52 -12.42 -1.89
CA GLU A 219 3.80 -13.09 -1.64
C GLU A 219 4.43 -12.57 -0.34
N LYS A 220 4.42 -11.24 -0.15
CA LYS A 220 4.99 -10.62 1.06
C LYS A 220 4.22 -10.98 2.32
N LEU A 221 2.89 -10.92 2.27
CA LEU A 221 2.05 -11.32 3.40
C LEU A 221 2.23 -12.80 3.78
N LYS A 222 2.55 -13.67 2.82
CA LYS A 222 2.84 -15.08 3.09
C LYS A 222 4.11 -15.28 3.90
N GLU A 223 5.12 -14.42 3.71
CA GLU A 223 6.37 -14.46 4.48
C GLU A 223 6.19 -13.88 5.89
N LEU A 224 5.35 -12.86 6.01
CA LEU A 224 5.13 -12.13 7.27
C LEU A 224 4.14 -12.82 8.21
N ILE A 225 3.13 -13.52 7.65
CA ILE A 225 2.11 -14.19 8.46
C ILE A 225 2.68 -15.50 9.00
N PRO A 226 2.72 -15.70 10.34
CA PRO A 226 3.22 -16.92 10.93
C PRO A 226 2.39 -18.13 10.51
N GLN A 227 3.01 -19.31 10.50
CA GLN A 227 2.31 -20.53 10.11
C GLN A 227 1.36 -20.99 11.22
N HIS A 228 0.10 -21.25 10.86
CA HIS A 228 -0.90 -21.83 11.76
C HIS A 228 -1.07 -23.35 11.54
N LEU A 229 -1.87 -24.00 12.39
CA LEU A 229 -2.18 -25.43 12.26
C LEU A 229 -3.08 -25.76 11.04
N PHE A 230 -3.69 -24.74 10.44
CA PHE A 230 -4.50 -24.83 9.22
C PHE A 230 -3.90 -23.96 8.10
N LYS A 231 -4.35 -24.18 6.86
CA LYS A 231 -3.87 -23.43 5.70
C LYS A 231 -4.60 -22.08 5.65
N ILE A 232 -3.86 -21.00 5.51
CA ILE A 232 -4.42 -19.65 5.42
C ILE A 232 -4.30 -19.18 3.97
N PRO A 233 -5.42 -19.02 3.24
CA PRO A 233 -5.39 -18.40 1.93
C PRO A 233 -5.26 -16.87 2.09
N ILE A 234 -4.32 -16.29 1.37
CA ILE A 234 -4.18 -14.84 1.21
C ILE A 234 -4.58 -14.55 -0.24
N GLN A 235 -5.50 -13.64 -0.44
CA GLN A 235 -6.06 -13.34 -1.76
C GLN A 235 -6.04 -11.84 -2.00
N ALA A 236 -5.70 -11.43 -3.21
CA ALA A 236 -6.01 -10.09 -3.69
C ALA A 236 -7.24 -10.18 -4.58
N ALA A 237 -8.22 -9.31 -4.36
CA ALA A 237 -9.46 -9.26 -5.13
C ALA A 237 -9.73 -7.86 -5.67
N ILE A 238 -10.47 -7.81 -6.77
CA ILE A 238 -11.08 -6.60 -7.31
C ILE A 238 -12.58 -6.84 -7.24
N GLY A 239 -13.25 -6.17 -6.30
CA GLY A 239 -14.65 -6.48 -5.97
C GLY A 239 -14.80 -7.96 -5.57
N GLY A 240 -15.54 -8.73 -6.36
CA GLY A 240 -15.74 -10.17 -6.13
C GLY A 240 -14.77 -11.10 -6.87
N ARG A 241 -13.88 -10.58 -7.74
CA ARG A 241 -12.96 -11.41 -8.55
C ARG A 241 -11.60 -11.48 -7.88
N ILE A 242 -11.15 -12.70 -7.56
CA ILE A 242 -9.78 -12.96 -7.08
C ILE A 242 -8.79 -12.83 -8.25
N ILE A 243 -7.80 -11.96 -8.11
CA ILE A 243 -6.74 -11.72 -9.10
C ILE A 243 -5.45 -12.47 -8.79
N ALA A 244 -5.09 -12.57 -7.51
CA ALA A 244 -3.90 -13.27 -7.04
C ALA A 244 -4.24 -14.04 -5.76
N ARG A 245 -3.58 -15.18 -5.57
CA ARG A 245 -3.78 -16.03 -4.39
C ARG A 245 -2.48 -16.69 -3.99
N GLU A 246 -2.11 -16.49 -2.74
CA GLU A 246 -1.06 -17.23 -2.06
C GLU A 246 -1.65 -18.05 -0.90
N THR A 247 -0.89 -19.01 -0.41
CA THR A 247 -1.34 -19.84 0.73
C THR A 247 -0.19 -20.10 1.68
N VAL A 248 -0.38 -19.71 2.94
CA VAL A 248 0.53 -20.04 4.03
C VAL A 248 0.36 -21.51 4.38
N SER A 249 1.48 -22.25 4.37
CA SER A 249 1.48 -23.67 4.68
C SER A 249 1.12 -23.93 6.14
N ALA A 250 0.30 -24.95 6.36
CA ALA A 250 -0.09 -25.35 7.70
C ALA A 250 1.00 -26.17 8.38
N LEU A 251 1.32 -25.85 9.63
CA LEU A 251 2.13 -26.70 10.49
C LEU A 251 1.48 -28.08 10.62
N ARG A 252 2.26 -29.15 10.43
CA ARG A 252 1.78 -30.52 10.56
C ARG A 252 2.61 -31.26 11.60
N LYS A 253 1.91 -31.88 12.56
CA LYS A 253 2.50 -32.91 13.40
C LYS A 253 2.59 -34.20 12.59
N ASP A 254 3.73 -34.87 12.62
CA ASP A 254 3.85 -36.21 12.07
C ASP A 254 3.11 -37.22 12.97
N VAL A 255 1.85 -37.49 12.63
CA VAL A 255 0.99 -38.43 13.35
C VAL A 255 1.39 -39.89 13.08
N THR A 256 2.17 -40.15 12.04
CA THR A 256 2.59 -41.49 11.63
C THR A 256 3.92 -41.95 12.22
N ALA A 257 4.68 -41.06 12.89
CA ALA A 257 5.99 -41.37 13.43
C ALA A 257 6.04 -42.60 14.37
N LYS A 258 4.97 -42.89 15.12
CA LYS A 258 4.87 -44.07 16.01
C LYS A 258 4.28 -45.32 15.34
N CYS A 259 3.98 -45.27 14.05
CA CYS A 259 3.38 -46.38 13.30
C CYS A 259 4.47 -47.19 12.59
N TYR A 260 5.12 -48.11 13.32
CA TYR A 260 6.20 -48.96 12.81
C TYR A 260 5.71 -50.16 11.97
N GLY A 261 4.40 -50.44 11.96
CA GLY A 261 3.80 -51.55 11.21
C GLY A 261 3.35 -51.18 9.79
N GLY A 262 3.18 -52.20 8.94
CA GLY A 262 2.65 -52.08 7.57
C GLY A 262 1.13 -51.86 7.48
N ASP A 263 0.42 -51.77 8.61
CA ASP A 263 -1.02 -51.58 8.62
C ASP A 263 -1.42 -50.17 8.14
N VAL A 264 -1.88 -50.12 6.90
CA VAL A 264 -2.36 -48.90 6.22
C VAL A 264 -3.61 -48.34 6.89
N THR A 265 -4.45 -49.18 7.50
CA THR A 265 -5.72 -48.75 8.09
C THR A 265 -5.49 -47.86 9.32
N ARG A 266 -4.52 -48.22 10.18
CA ARG A 266 -4.12 -47.42 11.34
C ARG A 266 -3.54 -46.07 10.94
N LYS A 267 -2.71 -46.02 9.89
CA LYS A 267 -2.16 -44.76 9.35
C LYS A 267 -3.27 -43.85 8.80
N ARG A 268 -4.20 -44.41 8.01
CA ARG A 268 -5.36 -43.66 7.47
C ARG A 268 -6.21 -43.04 8.58
N LYS A 269 -6.57 -43.82 9.61
CA LYS A 269 -7.39 -43.34 10.74
C LYS A 269 -6.78 -42.12 11.45
N LEU A 270 -5.45 -42.07 11.57
CA LEU A 270 -4.75 -40.93 12.18
C LEU A 270 -4.72 -39.70 11.26
N LEU A 271 -4.53 -39.92 9.95
CA LEU A 271 -4.55 -38.86 8.94
C LEU A 271 -5.96 -38.26 8.80
N ASP A 272 -7.01 -39.08 8.84
CA ASP A 272 -8.40 -38.65 8.76
C ASP A 272 -8.78 -37.78 9.96
N LYS A 273 -8.41 -38.21 11.18
CA LYS A 273 -8.57 -37.39 12.40
C LYS A 273 -7.83 -36.06 12.30
N GLN A 274 -6.62 -36.05 11.76
CA GLN A 274 -5.85 -34.82 11.57
C GLN A 274 -6.53 -33.89 10.54
N LYS A 275 -7.06 -34.46 9.46
CA LYS A 275 -7.76 -33.72 8.39
C LYS A 275 -9.05 -33.08 8.90
N GLU A 276 -9.86 -33.81 9.67
CA GLU A 276 -11.08 -33.29 10.30
C GLU A 276 -10.77 -32.19 11.32
N GLY A 277 -9.76 -32.40 12.16
CA GLY A 277 -9.30 -31.39 13.12
C GLY A 277 -8.88 -30.09 12.43
N LYS A 278 -8.10 -30.18 11.34
CA LYS A 278 -7.71 -29.01 10.53
C LYS A 278 -8.89 -28.36 9.81
N LYS A 279 -9.87 -29.13 9.34
CA LYS A 279 -11.08 -28.58 8.72
C LYS A 279 -11.89 -27.76 9.72
N ARG A 280 -12.06 -28.28 10.95
CA ARG A 280 -12.74 -27.57 12.04
C ARG A 280 -11.98 -26.31 12.45
N MET A 281 -10.65 -26.41 12.60
CA MET A 281 -9.81 -25.24 12.92
C MET A 281 -9.89 -24.15 11.84
N ARG A 282 -10.01 -24.51 10.56
CA ARG A 282 -10.15 -23.51 9.48
C ARG A 282 -11.47 -22.74 9.52
N GLN A 283 -12.57 -23.40 9.89
CA GLN A 283 -13.90 -22.76 9.91
C GLN A 283 -14.07 -21.75 11.04
N PHE A 284 -13.41 -21.98 12.18
CA PHE A 284 -13.54 -21.13 13.38
C PHE A 284 -12.25 -20.36 13.70
N GLY A 285 -11.19 -20.56 12.92
CA GLY A 285 -9.90 -19.93 13.15
C GLY A 285 -9.89 -18.51 12.64
N LYS A 286 -9.91 -17.55 13.57
CA LYS A 286 -9.51 -16.17 13.27
C LYS A 286 -7.98 -16.13 13.13
N VAL A 287 -7.51 -15.37 12.14
CA VAL A 287 -6.08 -15.16 11.90
C VAL A 287 -5.77 -13.76 12.39
N ASP A 288 -5.12 -13.67 13.54
CA ASP A 288 -4.59 -12.41 14.03
C ASP A 288 -3.29 -12.11 13.29
N ILE A 289 -3.28 -11.02 12.55
CA ILE A 289 -2.10 -10.55 11.83
C ILE A 289 -1.28 -9.68 12.80
N PRO A 290 -0.01 -10.02 13.06
CA PRO A 290 0.85 -9.20 13.92
C PRO A 290 0.95 -7.76 13.38
N GLN A 291 0.99 -6.77 14.26
CA GLN A 291 1.16 -5.36 13.86
C GLN A 291 2.48 -5.15 13.10
N GLU A 292 3.55 -5.85 13.48
CA GLU A 292 4.83 -5.82 12.75
C GLU A 292 4.70 -6.26 11.30
N ALA A 293 3.90 -7.31 11.05
CA ALA A 293 3.62 -7.81 9.71
C ALA A 293 2.84 -6.78 8.88
N PHE A 294 1.92 -6.03 9.49
CA PHE A 294 1.24 -4.93 8.82
C PHE A 294 2.20 -3.79 8.43
N ILE A 295 3.06 -3.40 9.37
CA ILE A 295 4.03 -2.33 9.16
C ILE A 295 4.99 -2.70 8.03
N GLN A 296 5.51 -3.94 8.02
CA GLN A 296 6.41 -4.40 6.97
C GLN A 296 5.72 -4.53 5.61
N ALA A 297 4.44 -4.95 5.58
CA ALA A 297 3.65 -4.98 4.35
C ALA A 297 3.39 -3.57 3.77
N LEU A 298 3.29 -2.54 4.62
CA LEU A 298 3.12 -1.14 4.21
C LEU A 298 4.44 -0.45 3.83
N LYS A 299 5.52 -0.74 4.56
CA LYS A 299 6.83 -0.07 4.40
C LYS A 299 7.60 -0.47 3.14
N MET A 300 7.39 -1.68 2.63
CA MET A 300 8.17 -2.15 1.50
C MET A 300 7.27 -2.62 0.37
N GLY A 301 6.98 -1.72 -0.57
CA GLY A 301 6.79 -2.13 -1.96
C GLY A 301 8.10 -1.95 -2.71
N ASP A 302 9.02 -2.90 -2.54
CA ASP A 302 10.22 -3.05 -3.37
C ASP A 302 9.87 -3.38 -4.84
#